data_AF-A0A8S3SUE1-F1
#
_entry.id   AF-A0A8S3SUE1-F1
#
_cell.length_a   1.000
_cell.length_b   1.000
_cell.length_c   1.000
_cell.angle_alpha   90.00
_cell.angle_beta   90.00
_cell.angle_gamma   90.00
#
_symmetry.space_group_name_H-M   'P 1'
#
loop_
_entity.id
_entity.type
_entity.pdbx_description
1 polymer ?
#
loop_
_entity_poly.entity_id
_entity_poly.type
_entity_poly.pdbx_seq_one_letter_code
_entity_poly.pdbx_strand_id
1 'polypeptide(L)'
;MIILCGDFNSRIGNLKDYSEFDCIPTRNVIDKTKNQHGKSFIEFLNESKMCVLNGRYDPVHDDFTCVSGRGKSVVDYICVPHDALKLIKSFKVITARSIVENFNLFEFLGERSKVPDHSVILTEFNTYEEANEPYQVTSSLPKRYKLNSIPNDFLASDMRKTGFANFDIQNRNHKRKSD
;
A
#
# COMPACT_ATOMS: atom_id res chain seq x y z
N MET A 1 -2.80 8.03 2.39
CA MET A 1 -2.42 6.61 2.27
C MET A 1 -2.47 6.00 3.66
N ILE A 2 -3.22 4.91 3.84
CA ILE A 2 -3.22 4.13 5.08
C ILE A 2 -2.38 2.88 4.79
N ILE A 3 -1.41 2.58 5.63
CA ILE A 3 -0.63 1.33 5.55
C ILE A 3 -0.96 0.54 6.81
N LEU A 4 -1.27 -0.75 6.65
CA LEU A 4 -1.40 -1.67 7.77
C LEU A 4 -0.16 -2.55 7.81
N CYS A 5 0.51 -2.61 8.96
CA CYS A 5 1.68 -3.46 9.12
C CYS A 5 1.77 -4.06 10.51
N GLY A 6 2.25 -5.29 10.59
CA GLY A 6 2.47 -6.00 11.86
C GLY A 6 2.17 -7.48 11.76
N ASP A 7 2.19 -8.14 12.92
CA ASP A 7 1.83 -9.54 13.08
C ASP A 7 0.30 -9.69 13.15
N PHE A 8 -0.28 -10.33 12.13
CA PHE A 8 -1.71 -10.62 12.07
C PHE A 8 -2.03 -12.06 12.52
N ASN A 9 -1.02 -12.84 12.88
CA ASN A 9 -1.10 -14.28 13.18
C ASN A 9 -1.95 -15.05 12.13
N SER A 10 -1.88 -14.58 10.90
CA SER A 10 -2.76 -14.98 9.79
C SER A 10 -1.93 -15.66 8.73
N ARG A 11 -2.25 -16.91 8.40
CA ARG A 11 -1.61 -17.63 7.31
C ARG A 11 -2.59 -17.65 6.15
N ILE A 12 -2.32 -16.86 5.11
CA ILE A 12 -3.26 -16.65 3.99
C ILE A 12 -3.06 -17.64 2.84
N GLY A 13 -1.95 -18.38 2.81
CA GLY A 13 -1.68 -19.34 1.75
C GLY A 13 -1.76 -18.71 0.36
N ASN A 14 -2.39 -19.45 -0.57
CA ASN A 14 -2.71 -18.98 -1.92
C ASN A 14 -4.09 -18.30 -2.05
N LEU A 15 -4.67 -17.79 -0.97
CA LEU A 15 -5.90 -17.00 -1.05
C LEU A 15 -5.64 -15.67 -1.79
N LYS A 16 -6.60 -15.25 -2.61
CA LYS A 16 -6.56 -13.97 -3.33
C LYS A 16 -7.10 -12.86 -2.42
N ASP A 17 -6.31 -11.81 -2.27
CA ASP A 17 -6.56 -10.55 -1.58
C ASP A 17 -6.91 -9.41 -2.55
N TYR A 18 -7.46 -9.79 -3.71
CA TYR A 18 -7.97 -8.88 -4.73
C TYR A 18 -9.04 -9.60 -5.56
N SER A 19 -9.91 -8.84 -6.19
CA SER A 19 -10.88 -9.34 -7.17
C SER A 19 -10.24 -9.47 -8.55
N GLU A 20 -10.80 -10.31 -9.43
CA GLU A 20 -10.27 -10.54 -10.77
C GLU A 20 -10.35 -9.30 -11.68
N PHE A 21 -11.17 -8.32 -11.29
CA PHE A 21 -11.29 -7.02 -11.95
C PHE A 21 -10.26 -5.99 -11.46
N ASP A 22 -9.58 -6.25 -10.34
CA ASP A 22 -8.55 -5.37 -9.81
C ASP A 22 -7.21 -5.68 -10.53
N CYS A 23 -6.52 -4.66 -11.04
CA CYS A 23 -5.24 -4.83 -11.76
C CYS A 23 -4.05 -5.07 -10.81
N ILE A 24 -4.16 -6.08 -9.95
CA ILE A 24 -3.17 -6.39 -8.90
C ILE A 24 -2.33 -7.61 -9.30
N PRO A 25 -0.98 -7.51 -9.32
CA PRO A 25 -0.10 -8.59 -9.77
C PRO A 25 -0.09 -9.75 -8.75
N THR A 26 -0.27 -10.99 -9.19
CA THR A 26 -0.34 -12.18 -8.31
C THR A 26 0.87 -12.32 -7.37
N ARG A 27 0.64 -12.84 -6.15
CA ARG A 27 1.70 -13.14 -5.18
C ARG A 27 2.46 -14.42 -5.56
N ASN A 28 3.78 -14.39 -5.42
CA ASN A 28 4.64 -15.54 -5.23
C ASN A 28 4.45 -16.08 -3.80
N VAL A 29 3.81 -17.25 -3.68
CA VAL A 29 3.37 -17.79 -2.38
C VAL A 29 4.40 -18.79 -1.85
N ILE A 30 5.19 -18.37 -0.86
CA ILE A 30 6.17 -19.22 -0.17
C ILE A 30 5.53 -20.06 0.97
N ASP A 31 4.60 -19.48 1.73
CA ASP A 31 3.83 -20.18 2.76
C ASP A 31 2.47 -20.56 2.18
N LYS A 32 2.26 -21.86 1.93
CA LYS A 32 1.02 -22.39 1.33
C LYS A 32 -0.05 -22.73 2.37
N THR A 33 0.28 -22.68 3.66
CA THR A 33 -0.66 -23.04 4.72
C THR A 33 -1.70 -21.96 4.92
N LYS A 34 -2.90 -22.37 5.35
CA LYS A 34 -4.01 -21.48 5.66
C LYS A 34 -4.52 -21.73 7.07
N ASN A 35 -4.88 -20.67 7.79
CA ASN A 35 -5.61 -20.78 9.05
C ASN A 35 -6.92 -19.97 9.02
N GLN A 36 -7.73 -20.09 10.07
CA GLN A 36 -9.02 -19.39 10.13
C GLN A 36 -8.84 -17.86 10.13
N HIS A 37 -7.84 -17.35 10.87
CA HIS A 37 -7.49 -15.93 10.85
C HIS A 37 -7.14 -15.44 9.44
N GLY A 38 -6.42 -16.24 8.65
CA GLY A 38 -6.09 -15.94 7.27
C GLY A 38 -7.30 -15.81 6.34
N LYS A 39 -8.38 -16.56 6.59
CA LYS A 39 -9.63 -16.40 5.81
C LYS A 39 -10.29 -15.06 6.11
N SER A 40 -10.48 -14.74 7.40
CA SER A 40 -11.07 -13.48 7.84
C SER A 40 -10.22 -12.27 7.44
N PHE A 41 -8.89 -12.42 7.49
CA PHE A 41 -7.98 -11.37 7.05
C PHE A 41 -8.11 -11.08 5.55
N ILE A 42 -8.23 -12.13 4.73
CA ILE A 42 -8.44 -11.98 3.28
C ILE A 42 -9.80 -11.35 2.95
N GLU A 43 -10.85 -11.71 3.68
CA GLU A 43 -12.17 -11.08 3.55
C GLU A 43 -12.07 -9.57 3.84
N PHE A 44 -11.47 -9.20 4.97
CA PHE A 44 -11.20 -7.81 5.32
C PHE A 44 -10.40 -7.05 4.24
N LEU A 45 -9.33 -7.64 3.69
CA LEU A 45 -8.53 -7.01 2.64
C LEU A 45 -9.35 -6.78 1.36
N ASN A 46 -10.17 -7.75 0.97
CA ASN A 46 -11.03 -7.62 -0.21
C ASN A 46 -12.11 -6.54 -0.02
N GLU A 47 -12.75 -6.49 1.16
CA GLU A 47 -13.78 -5.49 1.49
C GLU A 47 -13.20 -4.08 1.57
N SER A 48 -11.97 -3.94 2.11
CA SER A 48 -11.28 -2.66 2.27
C SER A 48 -10.51 -2.20 1.03
N LYS A 49 -10.53 -2.98 -0.07
CA LYS A 49 -9.72 -2.73 -1.27
C LYS A 49 -8.23 -2.53 -0.95
N MET A 50 -7.72 -3.40 -0.09
CA MET A 50 -6.32 -3.50 0.29
C MET A 50 -5.71 -4.82 -0.19
N CYS A 51 -4.40 -4.85 -0.33
CA CYS A 51 -3.66 -6.05 -0.70
C CYS A 51 -2.34 -6.12 0.07
N VAL A 52 -1.81 -7.33 0.27
CA VAL A 52 -0.51 -7.54 0.91
C VAL A 52 0.63 -7.35 -0.08
N LEU A 53 1.76 -6.83 0.37
CA LEU A 53 2.97 -6.68 -0.44
C LEU A 53 3.82 -7.96 -0.50
N ASN A 54 3.75 -8.79 0.55
CA ASN A 54 4.50 -10.04 0.65
C ASN A 54 4.28 -10.94 -0.57
N GLY A 55 5.34 -11.28 -1.30
CA GLY A 55 5.25 -12.10 -2.49
C GLY A 55 5.02 -11.32 -3.80
N ARG A 56 4.93 -9.98 -3.83
CA ARG A 56 4.53 -9.26 -5.07
C ARG A 56 5.64 -8.55 -5.82
N TYR A 57 6.76 -8.25 -5.16
CA TYR A 57 7.77 -7.35 -5.72
C TYR A 57 8.96 -8.12 -6.27
N ASP A 58 9.77 -8.69 -5.39
CA ASP A 58 10.99 -9.39 -5.80
C ASP A 58 11.04 -10.77 -5.13
N PRO A 59 10.83 -11.85 -5.92
CA PRO A 59 10.93 -13.22 -5.43
C PRO A 59 12.27 -13.56 -4.79
N VAL A 60 13.35 -12.86 -5.14
CA VAL A 60 14.69 -13.09 -4.56
C VAL A 60 14.76 -12.57 -3.12
N HIS A 61 13.95 -11.56 -2.79
CA HIS A 61 13.92 -10.90 -1.49
C HIS A 61 12.68 -11.25 -0.66
N ASP A 62 11.85 -12.19 -1.14
CA ASP A 62 10.75 -12.78 -0.40
C ASP A 62 11.25 -13.89 0.52
N ASP A 63 10.90 -13.83 1.81
CA ASP A 63 11.23 -14.87 2.79
C ASP A 63 10.13 -14.96 3.86
N PHE A 64 10.21 -15.98 4.71
CA PHE A 64 9.31 -16.17 5.84
C PHE A 64 9.47 -15.03 6.85
N THR A 65 8.35 -14.55 7.38
CA THR A 65 8.35 -13.45 8.34
C THR A 65 8.49 -13.91 9.78
N CYS A 66 8.26 -15.20 10.02
CA CYS A 66 8.51 -15.84 11.30
C CYS A 66 9.23 -17.18 11.06
N VAL A 67 10.37 -17.36 11.71
CA VAL A 67 11.24 -18.54 11.65
C VAL A 67 11.56 -18.95 13.08
N SER A 68 10.81 -19.93 13.59
CA SER A 68 11.00 -20.45 14.95
C SER A 68 11.48 -21.90 14.92
N GLY A 69 11.82 -22.44 16.10
CA GLY A 69 12.12 -23.87 16.25
C GLY A 69 10.95 -24.80 15.92
N ARG A 70 9.71 -24.27 15.82
CA ARG A 70 8.51 -25.04 15.47
C ARG A 70 8.21 -25.04 13.96
N GLY A 71 8.93 -24.26 13.18
CA GLY A 71 8.73 -24.12 11.74
C GLY A 71 8.75 -22.66 11.29
N LYS A 72 8.35 -22.46 10.03
CA LYS A 72 8.37 -21.17 9.35
C LYS A 72 6.97 -20.78 8.89
N SER A 73 6.65 -19.49 8.94
CA SER A 73 5.36 -18.96 8.49
C SER A 73 5.48 -17.53 7.99
N VAL A 74 4.52 -17.14 7.16
CA VAL A 74 4.25 -15.73 6.83
C VAL A 74 3.04 -15.31 7.65
N VAL A 75 3.25 -14.46 8.64
CA VAL A 75 2.22 -13.98 9.58
C VAL A 75 2.26 -12.47 9.78
N ASP A 76 3.41 -11.86 9.47
CA ASP A 76 3.61 -10.43 9.44
C ASP A 76 3.42 -9.93 8.02
N TYR A 77 2.59 -8.90 7.84
CA TYR A 77 2.28 -8.37 6.52
C TYR A 77 2.45 -6.86 6.48
N ILE A 78 2.75 -6.36 5.29
CA ILE A 78 2.50 -4.95 4.95
C ILE A 78 1.35 -4.95 3.94
N CYS A 79 0.28 -4.23 4.26
CA CYS A 79 -0.91 -4.11 3.43
C CYS A 79 -1.09 -2.66 3.00
N VAL A 80 -1.42 -2.49 1.72
CA VAL A 80 -1.63 -1.19 1.10
C VAL A 80 -2.93 -1.16 0.33
N PRO A 81 -3.58 0.00 0.20
CA PRO A 81 -4.67 0.20 -0.74
C PRO A 81 -4.26 -0.17 -2.15
N HIS A 82 -5.18 -0.72 -2.94
CA HIS A 82 -4.92 -1.14 -4.32
C HIS A 82 -4.35 -0.01 -5.19
N ASP A 83 -4.83 1.22 -5.01
CA ASP A 83 -4.38 2.42 -5.73
C ASP A 83 -3.00 2.93 -5.30
N ALA A 84 -2.53 2.54 -4.12
CA ALA A 84 -1.22 2.90 -3.59
C ALA A 84 -0.11 1.94 -4.03
N LEU A 85 -0.44 0.81 -4.69
CA LEU A 85 0.54 -0.18 -5.09
C LEU A 85 1.61 0.41 -6.02
N LYS A 86 1.24 1.36 -6.89
CA LYS A 86 2.15 2.09 -7.80
C LYS A 86 3.21 2.93 -7.08
N LEU A 87 3.01 3.24 -5.80
CA LEU A 87 3.91 4.07 -5.01
C LEU A 87 5.03 3.25 -4.37
N ILE A 88 4.86 1.93 -4.26
CA ILE A 88 5.84 1.06 -3.62
C ILE A 88 7.01 0.85 -4.58
N LYS A 89 8.22 1.16 -4.12
CA LYS A 89 9.47 0.97 -4.88
C LYS A 89 10.05 -0.42 -4.66
N SER A 90 10.08 -0.83 -3.41
CA SER A 90 10.73 -2.07 -2.99
C SER A 90 10.05 -2.66 -1.77
N PHE A 91 10.16 -3.98 -1.67
CA PHE A 91 9.72 -4.77 -0.53
C PHE A 91 10.73 -5.92 -0.35
N LYS A 92 11.17 -6.14 0.89
CA LYS A 92 12.08 -7.25 1.22
C LYS A 92 11.83 -7.76 2.62
N VAL A 93 12.08 -9.05 2.83
CA VAL A 93 12.09 -9.69 4.13
C VAL A 93 13.51 -10.12 4.46
N ILE A 94 14.01 -9.73 5.62
CA ILE A 94 15.33 -10.12 6.12
C ILE A 94 15.14 -10.93 7.40
N THR A 95 15.43 -12.22 7.34
CA THR A 95 15.38 -13.06 8.54
C THR A 95 16.42 -12.62 9.55
N ALA A 96 16.06 -12.61 10.84
CA ALA A 96 16.99 -12.26 11.91
C ALA A 96 18.24 -13.16 11.89
N ARG A 97 18.06 -14.43 11.50
CA ARG A 97 19.16 -15.39 11.31
C ARG A 97 20.14 -14.94 10.23
N SER A 98 19.65 -14.49 9.06
CA SER A 98 20.50 -13.95 7.99
C SER A 98 21.31 -12.75 8.46
N ILE A 99 20.73 -11.87 9.28
CA ILE A 99 21.45 -10.74 9.88
C ILE A 99 22.59 -11.25 10.77
N VAL A 100 22.31 -12.19 11.67
CA VAL A 100 23.32 -12.73 12.58
C VAL A 100 24.45 -13.44 11.81
N GLU A 101 24.12 -14.22 10.79
CA GLU A 101 25.10 -14.93 9.95
C GLU A 101 25.97 -13.96 9.12
N ASN A 102 25.35 -13.00 8.44
CA ASN A 102 26.06 -12.07 7.55
C ASN A 102 27.03 -11.13 8.29
N PHE A 103 26.74 -10.81 9.55
CA PHE A 103 27.56 -9.92 10.36
C PHE A 103 28.37 -10.67 11.45
N ASN A 104 28.40 -12.01 11.40
CA ASN A 104 29.07 -12.86 12.37
C ASN A 104 28.73 -12.52 13.85
N LEU A 105 27.45 -12.29 14.13
CA LEU A 105 27.00 -11.80 15.43
C LEU A 105 26.75 -12.90 16.47
N PHE A 106 27.06 -14.16 16.15
CA PHE A 106 26.83 -15.28 17.07
C PHE A 106 27.62 -15.15 18.36
N GLU A 107 28.79 -14.51 18.33
CA GLU A 107 29.63 -14.27 19.51
C GLU A 107 28.97 -13.29 20.51
N PHE A 108 28.03 -12.47 20.06
CA PHE A 108 27.30 -11.52 20.90
C PHE A 108 25.98 -12.11 21.46
N LEU A 109 25.61 -13.33 21.06
CA LEU A 109 24.48 -14.02 21.67
C LEU A 109 24.90 -14.60 23.02
N GLY A 110 24.27 -14.14 24.10
CA GLY A 110 24.45 -14.77 25.41
C GLY A 110 24.08 -16.25 25.40
N GLU A 111 24.65 -17.04 26.31
CA GLU A 111 24.49 -18.51 26.36
C GLU A 111 23.04 -19.00 26.42
N ARG A 112 22.11 -18.16 26.90
CA ARG A 112 20.67 -18.45 27.00
C ARG A 112 19.82 -17.67 25.99
N SER A 113 20.44 -16.85 25.16
CA SER A 113 19.77 -16.03 24.16
C SER A 113 19.59 -16.81 22.86
N LYS A 114 18.44 -16.60 22.21
CA LYS A 114 18.17 -17.13 20.88
C LYS A 114 18.03 -15.98 19.90
N VAL A 115 18.33 -16.27 18.64
CA VAL A 115 18.01 -15.35 17.55
C VAL A 115 16.49 -15.11 17.56
N PRO A 116 16.03 -13.86 17.40
CA PRO A 116 14.61 -13.58 17.25
C PRO A 116 13.99 -14.41 16.13
N ASP A 117 12.74 -14.81 16.33
CA ASP A 117 11.98 -15.60 15.36
C ASP A 117 11.32 -14.73 14.29
N HIS A 118 10.93 -13.50 14.59
CA HIS A 118 10.37 -12.58 13.60
C HIS A 118 11.47 -11.93 12.74
N SER A 119 11.22 -11.89 11.44
CA SER A 119 12.05 -11.25 10.42
C SER A 119 11.79 -9.74 10.38
N VAL A 120 12.76 -9.00 9.86
CA VAL A 120 12.60 -7.57 9.55
C VAL A 120 11.96 -7.45 8.17
N ILE A 121 10.83 -6.74 8.08
CA ILE A 121 10.21 -6.38 6.80
C ILE A 121 10.58 -4.94 6.48
N LEU A 122 11.14 -4.71 5.30
CA LEU A 122 11.43 -3.37 4.79
C LEU A 122 10.60 -3.10 3.54
N THR A 123 10.01 -1.92 3.48
CA THR A 123 9.39 -1.39 2.27
C THR A 123 9.80 0.05 2.06
N GLU A 124 9.99 0.42 0.80
CA GLU A 124 10.24 1.81 0.40
C GLU A 124 9.10 2.26 -0.50
N PHE A 125 8.62 3.48 -0.29
CA PHE A 125 7.53 4.04 -1.08
C PHE A 125 7.80 5.50 -1.41
N ASN A 126 7.26 5.94 -2.54
CA ASN A 126 7.24 7.34 -2.92
C ASN A 126 6.26 8.12 -2.04
N THR A 127 6.73 9.20 -1.43
CA THR A 127 5.91 10.08 -0.58
C THR A 127 5.26 11.23 -1.35
N TYR A 128 5.58 11.40 -2.64
CA TYR A 128 5.04 12.45 -3.51
C TYR A 128 4.88 11.93 -4.95
N GLU A 129 3.76 12.24 -5.60
CA GLU A 129 3.75 12.32 -7.05
C GLU A 129 4.61 13.53 -7.40
N GLU A 130 5.76 13.33 -8.03
CA GLU A 130 6.30 14.42 -8.86
C GLU A 130 5.21 14.71 -9.89
N ALA A 131 4.52 15.83 -9.71
CA ALA A 131 3.68 16.41 -10.74
C ALA A 131 4.60 16.86 -11.87
N ASN A 132 5.15 15.91 -12.63
CA ASN A 132 5.80 16.13 -13.91
C ASN A 132 4.73 16.24 -14.99
N GLU A 133 3.77 17.13 -14.79
CA GLU A 133 3.08 17.76 -15.89
C GLU A 133 3.64 19.18 -15.93
N PRO A 134 4.41 19.58 -16.96
CA PRO A 134 4.82 20.96 -17.07
C PRO A 134 3.56 21.81 -17.12
N TYR A 135 3.30 22.54 -16.04
CA TYR A 135 2.22 23.51 -15.99
C TYR A 135 2.54 24.58 -17.03
N GLN A 136 2.00 24.40 -18.24
CA GLN A 136 1.94 25.44 -19.25
C GLN A 136 1.12 26.56 -18.64
N VAL A 137 1.80 27.60 -18.14
CA VAL A 137 1.17 28.85 -17.71
C VAL A 137 0.61 29.50 -18.97
N THR A 138 -0.58 29.07 -19.40
CA THR A 138 -1.39 29.94 -20.26
C THR A 138 -1.95 31.01 -19.36
N SER A 139 -1.33 32.18 -19.41
CA SER A 139 -1.79 33.42 -18.80
C SER A 139 -3.23 33.72 -19.26
N SER A 140 -4.22 33.24 -18.51
CA SER A 140 -5.58 33.75 -18.62
C SER A 140 -6.15 33.88 -17.21
N LEU A 141 -6.53 35.11 -16.87
CA LEU A 141 -7.10 35.48 -15.59
C LEU A 141 -8.24 34.51 -15.20
N PRO A 142 -8.42 34.21 -13.90
CA PRO A 142 -9.47 33.31 -13.45
C PRO A 142 -10.85 33.88 -13.85
N LYS A 143 -11.52 33.23 -14.80
CA LYS A 143 -12.88 33.56 -15.21
C LYS A 143 -13.82 33.32 -14.03
N ARG A 144 -14.32 34.38 -13.42
CA ARG A 144 -15.41 34.32 -12.43
C ARG A 144 -16.73 34.10 -13.17
N TYR A 145 -17.35 32.95 -12.95
CA TYR A 145 -18.67 32.62 -13.50
C TYR A 145 -19.78 33.16 -12.58
N LYS A 146 -20.74 33.88 -13.15
CA LYS A 146 -21.93 34.35 -12.43
C LYS A 146 -22.93 33.19 -12.35
N LEU A 147 -23.05 32.57 -11.17
CA LEU A 147 -23.94 31.41 -10.94
C LEU A 147 -25.43 31.72 -11.06
N ASN A 148 -25.80 33.00 -11.10
CA ASN A 148 -27.20 33.44 -11.24
C ASN A 148 -27.69 33.45 -12.70
N SER A 149 -26.83 33.08 -13.66
CA SER A 149 -27.15 33.10 -15.09
C SER A 149 -26.54 31.88 -15.79
N ILE A 150 -26.88 30.67 -15.31
CA ILE A 150 -26.43 29.42 -15.92
C ILE A 150 -27.33 29.11 -17.13
N PRO A 151 -26.78 28.93 -18.34
CA PRO A 151 -27.55 28.51 -19.50
C PRO A 151 -28.21 27.15 -19.29
N ASN A 152 -29.42 26.95 -19.85
CA ASN A 152 -30.17 25.70 -19.67
C ASN A 152 -29.47 24.47 -20.26
N ASP A 153 -28.55 24.66 -21.20
CA ASP A 153 -27.74 23.64 -21.86
C ASP A 153 -26.36 23.43 -21.20
N PHE A 154 -26.11 24.05 -20.03
CA PHE A 154 -24.83 23.99 -19.34
C PHE A 154 -24.30 22.56 -19.15
N LEU A 155 -25.17 21.60 -18.79
CA LEU A 155 -24.80 20.20 -18.57
C LEU A 155 -24.37 19.45 -19.83
N ALA A 156 -24.78 19.92 -21.00
CA ALA A 156 -24.41 19.38 -22.31
C ALA A 156 -23.23 20.12 -22.96
N SER A 157 -22.88 21.30 -22.45
CA SER A 157 -21.80 22.13 -22.98
C SER A 157 -20.41 21.72 -22.47
N ASP A 158 -19.37 21.99 -23.26
CA ASP A 158 -17.96 21.81 -22.83
C ASP A 158 -17.57 22.74 -21.66
N MET A 159 -18.37 23.77 -21.37
CA MET A 159 -18.19 24.63 -20.19
C MET A 159 -18.40 23.87 -18.87
N ARG A 160 -19.09 22.72 -18.90
CA ARG A 160 -19.23 21.84 -17.74
C ARG A 160 -17.87 21.39 -17.19
N LYS A 161 -16.95 21.00 -18.07
CA LYS A 161 -15.65 20.42 -17.69
C LYS A 161 -14.80 21.43 -16.91
N THR A 162 -14.86 22.70 -17.31
CA THR A 162 -14.13 23.79 -16.66
C THR A 162 -14.85 24.33 -15.42
N GLY A 163 -16.18 24.27 -15.37
CA GLY A 163 -16.97 24.65 -14.20
C GLY A 163 -16.73 23.74 -12.98
N PHE A 164 -16.75 22.42 -13.18
CA PHE A 164 -16.56 21.45 -12.09
C PHE A 164 -15.13 21.46 -11.52
N ALA A 165 -14.11 21.62 -12.37
CA ALA A 165 -12.72 21.73 -11.93
C ALA A 165 -12.49 22.92 -10.98
N ASN A 166 -13.20 24.04 -11.19
CA ASN A 166 -13.10 25.21 -10.34
C ASN A 166 -13.93 25.12 -9.04
N PHE A 167 -15.01 24.33 -9.03
CA PHE A 167 -15.83 24.10 -7.84
C PHE A 167 -15.06 23.28 -6.78
N ASP A 168 -14.30 22.28 -7.22
CA ASP A 168 -13.40 21.49 -6.36
C ASP A 168 -12.29 22.34 -5.73
N ILE A 169 -11.81 23.36 -6.43
CA ILE A 169 -10.79 24.29 -5.92
C ILE A 169 -11.40 25.25 -4.88
N GLN A 170 -12.62 25.74 -5.09
CA GLN A 170 -13.26 26.65 -4.12
C GLN A 170 -13.66 25.94 -2.81
N ASN A 171 -14.13 24.70 -2.87
CA ASN A 171 -14.47 23.92 -1.67
C ASN A 171 -13.25 23.58 -0.81
N ARG A 172 -12.09 23.35 -1.44
CA ARG A 172 -10.81 23.16 -0.71
C ARG A 172 -10.35 24.44 0.00
N ASN A 173 -10.71 25.60 -0.51
CA ASN A 173 -10.34 26.89 0.09
C ASN A 173 -11.32 27.35 1.18
N HIS A 174 -12.60 26.95 1.13
CA HIS A 174 -13.57 27.26 2.19
C HIS A 174 -13.36 26.43 3.45
N LYS A 175 -12.97 25.15 3.32
CA LYS A 175 -12.68 24.27 4.48
C LYS A 175 -11.41 24.64 5.25
N ARG A 176 -10.52 25.46 4.68
CA ARG A 176 -9.31 25.98 5.35
C ARG A 176 -9.53 27.28 6.15
N LYS A 177 -10.75 27.83 6.14
CA LYS A 177 -11.08 29.09 6.84
C LYS A 177 -12.01 28.92 8.05
N SER A 178 -12.32 27.68 8.41
CA SER A 178 -13.19 27.34 9.55
C SER A 178 -12.48 26.43 10.55
N ASP A 179 -11.16 26.64 10.71
CA ASP A 179 -10.47 26.40 11.97
C ASP A 179 -10.81 27.55 12.94
#